data_AF-S2RFU9-F1
#
_entry.id   AF-S2RFU9-F1
#
_cell.length_a   1.000
_cell.length_b   1.000
_cell.length_c   1.000
_cell.angle_alpha   90.00
_cell.angle_beta   90.00
_cell.angle_gamma   90.00
#
_symmetry.space_group_name_H-M   'P 1'
#
loop_
_entity.id
_entity.type
_entity.pdbx_description
1 polymer ?
#
loop_
_entity_poly.entity_id
_entity_poly.type
_entity_poly.pdbx_seq_one_letter_code
_entity_poly.pdbx_strand_id
1 'polypeptide(L)'
;MDAKERLMQIVEDKQNEFIKASDQIWHTPETRFAVEKSVQPYYDVLEKEGFEIKKGIADMDYSFEATWGKGKPVIGMLAEYDALGN
;
A
#
# COMPACT_ATOMS: atom_id res chain seq x y z
N MET A 1 23.24 -15.11 -5.55
CA MET A 1 22.43 -13.90 -5.67
C MET A 1 22.54 -13.16 -4.37
N ASP A 2 23.04 -11.93 -4.40
CA ASP A 2 23.09 -11.11 -3.19
C ASP A 2 21.68 -10.65 -2.79
N ALA A 3 21.53 -10.06 -1.60
CA ALA A 3 20.22 -9.64 -1.09
C ALA A 3 19.56 -8.56 -1.97
N LYS A 4 20.37 -7.67 -2.57
CA LYS A 4 19.88 -6.60 -3.42
C LYS A 4 19.34 -7.16 -4.74
N GLU A 5 20.10 -8.03 -5.39
CA GLU A 5 19.68 -8.73 -6.62
C GLU A 5 18.39 -9.50 -6.40
N ARG A 6 18.27 -10.20 -5.26
CA ARG A 6 17.03 -10.92 -4.90
C ARG A 6 15.84 -9.97 -4.75
N LEU A 7 16.01 -8.84 -4.09
CA LEU A 7 14.94 -7.85 -3.91
C LEU A 7 14.53 -7.23 -5.25
N MET A 8 15.48 -6.91 -6.13
CA MET A 8 15.19 -6.42 -7.47
C MET A 8 14.38 -7.43 -8.29
N GLN A 9 14.72 -8.72 -8.21
CA GLN A 9 13.95 -9.76 -8.90
C GLN A 9 12.52 -9.87 -8.36
N ILE A 10 12.31 -9.77 -7.04
CA ILE A 10 10.96 -9.78 -6.45
C ILE A 10 10.12 -8.61 -6.96
N VAL A 11 10.72 -7.42 -7.11
CA VAL A 11 10.02 -6.25 -7.66
C VAL A 11 9.61 -6.50 -9.12
N GLU A 12 10.51 -7.07 -9.93
CA GLU A 12 10.22 -7.42 -11.32
C GLU A 12 9.09 -8.47 -11.41
N ASP A 13 9.18 -9.54 -10.63
CA ASP A 13 8.20 -10.64 -10.64
C ASP A 13 6.80 -10.17 -10.24
N LYS A 14 6.70 -9.13 -9.41
CA LYS A 14 5.44 -8.54 -8.92
C LYS A 14 5.01 -7.28 -9.67
N GLN A 15 5.77 -6.85 -10.67
CA GLN A 15 5.55 -5.58 -11.37
C GLN A 15 4.11 -5.43 -11.87
N ASN A 16 3.57 -6.45 -12.55
CA ASN A 16 2.22 -6.39 -13.13
C ASN A 16 1.13 -6.20 -12.07
N GLU A 17 1.30 -6.78 -10.88
CA GLU A 17 0.37 -6.62 -9.77
C GLU A 17 0.41 -5.20 -9.21
N PHE A 18 1.61 -4.64 -9.02
CA PHE A 18 1.77 -3.28 -8.52
C PHE A 18 1.31 -2.23 -9.53
N ILE A 19 1.57 -2.43 -10.82
CA ILE A 19 1.05 -1.55 -11.89
C ILE A 19 -0.48 -1.58 -11.87
N LYS A 20 -1.09 -2.76 -11.80
CA LYS A 20 -2.55 -2.89 -11.74
C LYS A 20 -3.14 -2.15 -10.53
N ALA A 21 -2.53 -2.29 -9.35
CA ALA A 21 -2.96 -1.57 -8.15
C ALA A 21 -2.83 -0.05 -8.33
N SER A 22 -1.71 0.42 -8.89
CA SER A 22 -1.49 1.83 -9.21
C SER A 22 -2.53 2.37 -10.21
N ASP A 23 -2.84 1.61 -11.26
CA ASP A 23 -3.86 1.99 -12.23
C ASP A 23 -5.24 2.07 -11.58
N GLN A 24 -5.59 1.15 -10.69
CA GLN A 24 -6.87 1.21 -9.96
C GLN A 24 -6.98 2.48 -9.11
N ILE A 25 -5.92 2.84 -8.36
CA ILE A 25 -5.87 4.08 -7.58
C ILE A 25 -6.08 5.30 -8.51
N TRP A 26 -5.36 5.34 -9.64
CA TRP A 26 -5.46 6.42 -10.63
C TRP A 26 -6.88 6.60 -11.19
N HIS A 27 -7.60 5.51 -11.43
CA HIS A 27 -8.98 5.54 -11.92
C HIS A 27 -10.02 5.90 -10.83
N THR A 28 -9.59 6.08 -9.59
CA THR A 28 -10.42 6.49 -8.45
C THR A 28 -9.87 7.78 -7.83
N PRO A 29 -10.05 8.95 -8.47
CA PRO A 29 -9.50 10.21 -7.98
C PRO A 29 -10.36 10.78 -6.83
N GLU A 30 -10.27 10.16 -5.66
CA GLU A 30 -11.00 10.57 -4.47
C GLU A 30 -10.18 11.56 -3.64
N THR A 31 -10.78 12.67 -3.24
CA THR A 31 -10.08 13.72 -2.50
C THR A 31 -10.10 13.47 -1.00
N ARG A 32 -9.12 14.04 -0.27
CA ARG A 32 -9.05 14.21 1.20
C ARG A 32 -10.06 13.40 2.02
N PHE A 33 -9.60 12.38 2.73
CA PHE A 33 -10.37 11.54 3.64
C PHE A 33 -11.55 10.76 3.03
N ALA A 34 -12.03 11.09 1.83
CA ALA A 34 -13.13 10.39 1.15
C ALA A 34 -12.61 9.30 0.19
N VAL A 35 -11.54 8.61 0.59
CA VAL A 35 -10.71 7.70 -0.23
C VAL A 35 -11.11 6.23 -0.09
N GLU A 36 -12.42 5.97 -0.06
CA GLU A 36 -13.00 4.63 0.16
C GLU A 36 -12.56 3.60 -0.88
N LYS A 37 -12.48 4.01 -2.15
CA LYS A 37 -12.10 3.16 -3.28
C LYS A 37 -10.60 3.16 -3.50
N SER A 38 -9.96 4.33 -3.39
CA SER A 38 -8.52 4.47 -3.61
C SER A 38 -7.68 3.69 -2.60
N VAL A 39 -8.22 3.39 -1.41
CA VAL A 39 -7.50 2.57 -0.42
C VAL A 39 -7.57 1.06 -0.70
N GLN A 40 -8.57 0.57 -1.46
CA GLN A 40 -8.79 -0.87 -1.62
C GLN A 40 -7.59 -1.60 -2.24
N PRO A 41 -6.90 -1.05 -3.28
CA PRO A 41 -5.73 -1.71 -3.84
C PRO A 41 -4.58 -1.92 -2.83
N TYR A 42 -4.44 -1.03 -1.83
CA TYR A 42 -3.49 -1.24 -0.74
C TYR A 42 -3.89 -2.42 0.14
N TYR A 43 -5.15 -2.49 0.57
CA TYR A 43 -5.62 -3.61 1.39
C TYR A 43 -5.45 -4.94 0.68
N ASP A 44 -5.87 -5.03 -0.58
CA ASP A 44 -5.78 -6.27 -1.36
C ASP A 44 -4.34 -6.77 -1.48
N VAL A 45 -3.41 -5.89 -1.88
CA VAL A 45 -1.99 -6.27 -2.06
C VAL A 45 -1.34 -6.61 -0.72
N LEU A 46 -1.53 -5.78 0.32
CA LEU A 46 -0.89 -5.98 1.61
C LEU A 46 -1.43 -7.23 2.33
N GLU A 47 -2.75 -7.48 2.30
CA GLU A 47 -3.35 -8.70 2.86
C GLU A 47 -2.83 -9.94 2.11
N LYS A 48 -2.71 -9.88 0.76
CA LYS A 48 -2.15 -10.97 -0.05
C LYS A 48 -0.68 -11.27 0.26
N GLU A 49 0.13 -10.25 0.54
CA GLU A 49 1.52 -10.41 0.97
C GLU A 49 1.66 -10.84 2.44
N GLY A 50 0.54 -10.96 3.17
CA GLY A 50 0.49 -11.45 4.55
C GLY A 50 0.82 -10.39 5.60
N PHE A 51 0.59 -9.11 5.31
CA PHE A 51 0.67 -8.05 6.31
C PHE A 51 -0.54 -8.11 7.26
N GLU A 52 -0.31 -7.79 8.52
CA GLU A 52 -1.39 -7.50 9.47
C GLU A 52 -1.81 -6.04 9.30
N ILE A 53 -3.07 -5.82 8.91
CA ILE A 53 -3.61 -4.47 8.66
C ILE A 53 -4.54 -4.02 9.78
N LYS A 54 -4.22 -2.89 10.38
CA LYS A 54 -5.10 -2.13 11.27
C LYS A 54 -5.64 -0.91 10.54
N LYS A 55 -6.95 -0.87 10.32
CA LYS A 55 -7.68 0.21 9.61
C LYS A 55 -8.22 1.23 10.61
N GLY A 56 -8.54 2.46 10.17
CA GLY A 56 -9.18 3.46 11.00
C GLY A 56 -8.27 4.09 12.06
N ILE A 57 -7.01 4.37 11.72
CA ILE A 57 -6.07 5.01 12.66
C ILE A 57 -6.48 6.47 12.90
N ALA A 58 -6.38 6.92 14.16
CA ALA A 58 -6.64 8.31 14.55
C ALA A 58 -8.00 8.86 14.05
N ASP A 59 -9.06 8.04 14.15
CA ASP A 59 -10.43 8.38 13.72
C ASP A 59 -10.55 8.76 12.23
N MET A 60 -9.61 8.29 11.40
CA MET A 60 -9.64 8.43 9.94
C MET A 60 -9.97 7.10 9.29
N ASP A 61 -11.24 6.92 8.88
CA ASP A 61 -11.82 5.65 8.43
C ASP A 61 -10.93 4.84 7.47
N TYR A 62 -10.32 5.52 6.49
CA TYR A 62 -9.53 4.87 5.45
C TYR A 62 -8.02 4.95 5.66
N SER A 63 -7.54 5.50 6.78
CA SER A 63 -6.13 5.37 7.15
C SER A 63 -5.82 3.94 7.62
N PHE A 64 -4.56 3.53 7.51
CA PHE A 64 -4.15 2.20 7.97
C PHE A 64 -2.69 2.14 8.41
N GLU A 65 -2.41 1.15 9.26
CA GLU A 65 -1.07 0.66 9.55
C GLU A 65 -1.00 -0.80 9.08
N ALA A 66 0.01 -1.13 8.27
CA ALA A 66 0.27 -2.49 7.81
C ALA A 66 1.64 -2.94 8.33
N THR A 67 1.68 -4.06 9.05
CA THR A 67 2.91 -4.56 9.69
C THR A 67 3.28 -5.95 9.21
N TRP A 68 4.59 -6.19 9.06
CA TRP A 68 5.13 -7.51 8.73
C TRP A 68 6.46 -7.73 9.45
N GLY A 69 6.64 -8.92 10.02
CA GLY A 69 7.85 -9.30 10.75
C GLY A 69 7.93 -8.72 12.17
N LYS A 70 9.08 -8.94 12.82
CA LYS A 70 9.37 -8.52 14.21
C LYS A 70 10.87 -8.22 14.33
N GLY A 71 11.27 -7.30 15.21
CA GLY A 71 12.68 -7.00 15.48
C GLY A 71 13.03 -5.53 15.37
N LYS A 72 14.32 -5.22 15.25
CA LYS A 72 14.86 -3.86 15.08
C LYS A 72 15.97 -3.83 14.03
N PRO A 73 16.15 -2.70 13.30
CA PRO A 73 15.32 -1.49 13.33
C PRO A 73 13.92 -1.71 12.73
N VAL A 74 12.98 -0.85 13.10
CA VAL A 74 11.66 -0.78 12.43
C VAL A 74 11.78 0.20 11.28
N ILE A 75 11.40 -0.22 10.08
CA ILE A 75 11.42 0.61 8.86
C ILE A 75 9.98 0.99 8.54
N GLY A 76 9.69 2.30 8.54
CA GLY A 76 8.38 2.82 8.17
C GLY A 76 8.35 3.32 6.73
N MET A 77 7.21 3.13 6.07
CA MET A 77 6.91 3.69 4.75
C MET A 77 5.57 4.42 4.83
N LEU A 78 5.50 5.61 4.23
CA LEU A 78 4.26 6.38 4.12
C LEU A 78 3.62 6.13 2.75
N ALA A 79 2.33 5.86 2.74
CA ALA A 79 1.53 5.72 1.53
C ALA A 79 0.47 6.83 1.47
N GLU A 80 0.45 7.59 0.38
CA GLU A 80 -0.53 8.65 0.08
C GLU A 80 -1.30 8.29 -1.19
N TYR A 81 -2.58 8.61 -1.23
CA TYR A 81 -3.48 8.17 -2.31
C TYR A 81 -4.73 9.04 -2.48
N ASP A 82 -4.77 10.22 -1.85
CA ASP A 82 -5.81 11.19 -2.16
C ASP A 82 -5.47 12.00 -3.42
N ALA A 83 -6.51 12.35 -4.16
CA ALA A 83 -6.43 13.18 -5.34
C ALA A 83 -6.69 14.66 -5.01
N LEU A 84 -6.43 15.51 -6.00
CA LEU A 84 -6.73 16.94 -5.95
C LEU A 84 -8.15 17.22 -6.45
N GLY A 85 -8.79 18.21 -5.83
CA GLY A 85 -10.03 18.80 -6.35
C GLY A 85 -9.74 19.79 -7.47
N ASN A 86 -10.76 20.06 -8.28
CA ASN A 86 -10.76 21.12 -9.30
C ASN A 86 -11.26 22.45 -8.73
#